data_AF-A0A8J6USM1-F1
#
_entry.id   AF-A0A8J6USM1-F1
#
_cell.length_a   1.000
_cell.length_b   1.000
_cell.length_c   1.000
_cell.angle_alpha   90.00
_cell.angle_beta   90.00
_cell.angle_gamma   90.00
#
_symmetry.space_group_name_H-M   'P 1'
#
loop_
_entity.id
_entity.type
_entity.pdbx_description
1 polymer ?
#
loop_
_entity_poly.entity_id
_entity_poly.type
_entity_poly.pdbx_seq_one_letter_code
_entity_poly.pdbx_strand_id
1 'polypeptide(L)'
;MVASFFSLMLVIILLGIFGLAQWWQIPVGNFADWVVGLASFGWLLTITTVPWNIYFEAKGALSEATLSVENGIAVDDRQVDYVRSLARWSLRLVLGLHLLTALGLYFLASTGISQLGYWGSAAALLLSGLRPAARTYQYSCGHLG
;
A
#
# COMPACT_ATOMS: atom_id res chain seq x y z
N MET A 1 16.12 -9.38 2.32
CA MET A 1 17.14 -8.50 2.93
C MET A 1 17.08 -7.05 2.43
N VAL A 2 17.04 -6.80 1.11
CA VAL A 2 17.07 -5.44 0.53
C VAL A 2 15.92 -4.54 1.02
N ALA A 3 14.69 -5.06 1.11
CA ALA A 3 13.53 -4.29 1.60
C ALA A 3 13.66 -3.83 3.06
N SER A 4 14.30 -4.64 3.92
CA SER A 4 14.56 -4.28 5.32
C SER A 4 15.63 -3.19 5.44
N PHE A 5 16.61 -3.20 4.54
CA PHE A 5 17.69 -2.20 4.51
C PHE A 5 17.20 -0.83 4.02
N PHE A 6 16.33 -0.83 3.00
CA PHE A 6 15.68 0.40 2.52
C PHE A 6 14.76 1.01 3.58
N SER A 7 13.99 0.17 4.27
CA SER A 7 13.15 0.63 5.39
C SER A 7 13.97 1.18 6.54
N LEU A 8 15.11 0.57 6.88
CA LEU A 8 16.00 1.05 7.93
C LEU A 8 16.66 2.39 7.57
N MET A 9 17.15 2.53 6.33
CA MET A 9 17.69 3.79 5.81
C MET A 9 16.65 4.91 5.83
N LEU A 10 15.42 4.61 5.42
CA LEU A 10 14.31 5.57 5.48
C LEU A 10 14.05 6.04 6.92
N VAL A 11 14.03 5.12 7.89
CA VAL A 11 13.87 5.46 9.31
C VAL A 11 15.02 6.34 9.81
N ILE A 12 16.26 6.01 9.49
CA ILE A 12 17.44 6.79 9.89
C ILE A 12 17.38 8.20 9.30
N ILE A 13 17.02 8.34 8.02
CA ILE A 13 16.88 9.64 7.35
C ILE A 13 15.77 10.46 8.01
N LEU A 14 14.62 9.85 8.30
CA LEU A 14 13.49 10.52 8.94
C LEU A 14 13.84 11.01 10.36
N LEU A 15 14.54 10.19 11.14
CA LEU A 15 15.03 10.58 12.47
C LEU A 15 16.09 11.69 12.39
N GLY A 16 16.97 11.65 11.38
CA GLY A 16 17.96 12.70 11.12
C GLY A 16 17.30 14.04 10.77
N ILE A 17 16.30 14.03 9.89
CA ILE A 17 15.51 15.22 9.53
C ILE A 17 14.77 15.77 10.75
N PHE A 18 14.18 14.90 11.59
CA PHE A 18 13.54 15.31 12.84
C PHE A 18 14.53 16.01 13.79
N GLY A 19 15.71 15.41 14.01
CA GLY A 19 16.75 15.99 14.84
C GLY A 19 17.23 17.35 14.32
N LEU A 20 17.40 17.50 13.01
CA LEU A 20 17.78 18.76 12.38
C LEU A 20 16.69 19.84 12.51
N ALA A 21 15.43 19.45 12.32
CA ALA A 21 14.29 20.36 12.45
C ALA A 21 14.10 20.84 13.90
N GLN A 22 14.31 19.97 14.89
CA GLN A 22 14.33 20.32 16.31
C GLN A 22 15.52 21.24 16.65
N TRP A 23 16.69 20.97 16.07
CA TRP A 23 17.87 21.83 16.22
C TRP A 23 17.62 23.26 15.73
N TRP A 24 16.81 23.43 14.68
CA TRP A 24 16.38 24.73 14.16
C TRP A 24 15.07 25.26 14.74
N GLN A 25 14.52 24.62 15.78
CA GLN A 25 13.26 25.01 16.43
C GLN A 25 12.08 25.19 15.48
N ILE A 26 12.08 24.44 14.38
CA ILE A 26 10.94 24.39 13.48
C ILE A 26 9.82 23.65 14.23
N PRO A 27 8.59 24.18 14.29
CA PRO A 27 7.47 23.52 14.96
C PRO A 27 7.02 22.29 14.14
N VAL A 28 7.75 21.17 14.28
CA VAL A 28 7.52 19.89 13.59
C VAL A 28 6.69 18.87 14.41
N GLY A 29 5.98 19.33 15.44
CA GLY A 29 5.21 18.46 16.34
C GLY A 29 6.06 17.77 17.41
N ASN A 30 5.40 16.99 18.28
CA ASN A 30 6.05 16.28 19.38
C ASN A 30 6.50 14.85 18.97
N PHE A 31 7.27 14.16 19.81
CA PHE A 31 7.72 12.80 19.51
C PHE A 31 6.57 11.81 19.24
N ALA A 32 5.45 11.95 19.95
CA ALA A 32 4.28 11.10 19.75
C ALA A 32 3.65 11.30 18.36
N ASP A 33 3.64 12.53 17.83
CA ASP A 33 3.19 12.83 16.47
C ASP A 33 4.03 12.08 15.41
N TRP A 34 5.34 11.99 15.63
CA TRP A 34 6.24 11.25 14.75
C TRP A 34 6.05 9.74 14.82
N VAL A 35 5.85 9.19 16.01
CA VAL A 35 5.54 7.76 16.20
C VAL A 35 4.21 7.41 15.51
N VAL A 36 3.18 8.23 15.71
CA VAL A 36 1.88 8.03 15.07
C VAL A 36 1.99 8.17 13.55
N GLY A 37 2.74 9.14 13.06
CA GLY A 37 3.00 9.33 11.63
C GLY A 37 3.70 8.12 11.00
N LEU A 38 4.77 7.63 11.63
CA LEU A 38 5.53 6.48 11.13
C LEU A 38 4.71 5.18 11.19
N ALA A 39 3.97 4.96 12.27
CA ALA A 39 3.07 3.81 12.41
C ALA A 39 1.94 3.85 11.38
N SER A 40 1.31 5.01 11.19
CA SER A 40 0.25 5.20 10.19
C SER A 40 0.78 5.02 8.77
N PHE A 41 1.97 5.53 8.47
CA PHE A 41 2.63 5.34 7.18
C PHE A 41 2.98 3.87 6.92
N GLY A 42 3.57 3.18 7.90
CA GLY A 42 3.88 1.74 7.79
C GLY A 42 2.61 0.89 7.62
N TRP A 43 1.54 1.25 8.33
CA TRP A 43 0.23 0.65 8.17
C TRP A 43 -0.33 0.88 6.75
N LEU A 44 -0.29 2.12 6.26
CA LEU A 44 -0.71 2.50 4.90
C LEU A 44 0.13 1.84 3.79
N LEU A 45 1.42 1.61 4.02
CA LEU A 45 2.23 0.84 3.09
C LEU A 45 1.82 -0.64 3.09
N THR A 46 1.61 -1.24 4.26
CA THR A 46 1.24 -2.66 4.35
C THR A 46 -0.10 -2.93 3.68
N ILE A 47 -1.11 -2.12 3.99
CA ILE A 47 -2.48 -2.21 3.49
C ILE A 47 -2.60 -1.94 1.98
N THR A 48 -1.70 -1.13 1.42
CA THR A 48 -1.62 -0.84 -0.02
C THR A 48 -0.73 -1.84 -0.77
N THR A 49 0.21 -2.51 -0.11
CA THR A 49 1.13 -3.44 -0.79
C THR A 49 0.56 -4.83 -0.83
N VAL A 50 0.25 -5.40 0.33
CA VAL A 50 -0.03 -6.83 0.47
C VAL A 50 -1.29 -7.24 -0.31
N PRO A 51 -2.44 -6.56 -0.14
CA PRO A 51 -3.67 -6.98 -0.81
C PRO A 51 -3.63 -6.78 -2.32
N TRP A 52 -2.99 -5.70 -2.79
CA TRP A 52 -2.78 -5.45 -4.23
C TRP A 52 -1.84 -6.47 -4.85
N ASN A 53 -0.78 -6.88 -4.15
CA ASN A 53 0.12 -7.91 -4.65
C ASN A 53 -0.63 -9.24 -4.85
N ILE A 54 -1.40 -9.66 -3.83
CA ILE A 54 -2.22 -10.88 -3.89
C ILE A 54 -3.26 -10.79 -5.02
N TYR A 55 -3.89 -9.63 -5.22
CA TYR A 55 -4.86 -9.45 -6.31
C TYR A 55 -4.24 -9.68 -7.69
N PHE A 56 -3.12 -9.02 -7.98
CA PHE A 56 -2.48 -9.12 -9.29
C PHE A 56 -1.83 -10.47 -9.52
N GLU A 57 -1.25 -11.07 -8.48
CA GLU A 57 -0.70 -12.43 -8.53
C GLU A 57 -1.79 -13.46 -8.82
N ALA A 58 -2.95 -13.35 -8.16
CA ALA A 58 -4.12 -14.18 -8.46
C ALA A 58 -4.64 -13.98 -9.89
N LYS A 59 -4.68 -12.73 -10.41
CA LYS A 59 -5.09 -12.47 -11.79
C LYS A 59 -4.08 -13.02 -12.82
N GLY A 60 -2.79 -12.95 -12.53
CA GLY A 60 -1.73 -13.56 -13.35
C GLY A 60 -1.91 -15.08 -13.43
N ALA A 61 -2.08 -15.74 -12.28
CA ALA A 61 -2.32 -17.18 -12.22
C ALA A 61 -3.59 -17.63 -12.99
N LEU A 62 -4.66 -16.83 -12.94
CA LEU A 62 -5.88 -17.12 -13.74
C LEU A 62 -5.64 -16.98 -15.24
N SER A 63 -4.82 -16.01 -15.67
CA SER A 63 -4.46 -15.83 -17.07
C SER A 63 -3.64 -17.00 -17.59
N GLU A 64 -2.67 -17.45 -16.79
CA GLU A 64 -1.81 -18.59 -17.14
C GLU A 64 -2.57 -19.93 -17.15
N ALA A 65 -3.53 -20.09 -16.23
CA ALA A 65 -4.47 -21.22 -16.26
C ALA A 65 -5.30 -21.24 -17.56
N THR A 66 -5.76 -20.07 -18.03
CA THR A 66 -6.54 -19.97 -19.27
C THR A 66 -5.70 -20.35 -20.48
N LEU A 67 -4.47 -19.81 -20.58
CA LEU A 67 -3.50 -20.18 -21.61
C LEU A 67 -3.13 -21.66 -21.56
N SER A 68 -3.00 -22.25 -20.37
CA SER A 68 -2.71 -23.68 -20.22
C SER A 68 -3.84 -24.54 -20.78
N VAL A 69 -5.10 -24.18 -20.51
CA VAL A 69 -6.28 -24.87 -21.08
C VAL A 69 -6.32 -24.75 -22.61
N GLU A 70 -6.06 -23.55 -23.15
CA GLU A 70 -5.99 -23.32 -24.60
C GLU A 70 -4.88 -24.15 -25.27
N ASN A 71 -3.77 -24.39 -24.57
CA ASN A 71 -2.67 -25.23 -25.02
C ASN A 71 -2.87 -26.74 -24.72
N GLY A 72 -4.06 -27.14 -24.24
CA GLY A 72 -4.39 -28.53 -23.94
C GLY A 72 -3.74 -29.11 -22.69
N ILE A 73 -3.19 -28.26 -21.81
CA ILE A 73 -2.64 -28.66 -20.51
C ILE A 73 -3.79 -28.76 -19.51
N ALA A 74 -3.88 -29.89 -18.82
CA ALA A 74 -4.90 -30.10 -17.79
C ALA A 74 -4.67 -29.17 -16.59
N VAL A 75 -5.70 -28.42 -16.21
CA VAL A 75 -5.71 -27.54 -15.05
C VAL A 75 -6.78 -28.02 -14.07
N ASP A 76 -6.50 -27.95 -12.76
CA ASP A 76 -7.49 -28.27 -11.73
C ASP A 76 -8.48 -27.12 -11.54
N ASP A 77 -9.72 -27.33 -11.98
CA ASP A 77 -10.82 -26.36 -11.84
C ASP A 77 -11.02 -25.89 -10.38
N ARG A 78 -10.75 -26.76 -9.41
CA ARG A 78 -10.90 -26.44 -7.99
C ARG A 78 -9.87 -25.41 -7.53
N GLN A 79 -8.65 -25.44 -8.08
CA GLN A 79 -7.63 -24.41 -7.84
C GLN A 79 -7.98 -23.09 -8.54
N VAL A 80 -8.49 -23.15 -9.77
CA VAL A 80 -8.90 -21.95 -10.52
C VAL A 80 -10.01 -21.20 -9.79
N ASP A 81 -11.01 -21.92 -9.28
CA ASP A 81 -12.11 -21.32 -8.51
C ASP A 81 -11.64 -20.72 -7.18
N TYR A 82 -10.70 -21.39 -6.50
CA TYR A 82 -10.09 -20.85 -5.29
C TYR A 82 -9.36 -19.53 -5.57
N VAL A 83 -8.47 -19.50 -6.58
CA VAL A 83 -7.72 -18.30 -6.97
C VAL A 83 -8.66 -17.17 -7.41
N ARG A 84 -9.76 -17.50 -8.11
CA ARG A 84 -10.82 -16.54 -8.48
C ARG A 84 -11.54 -15.97 -7.27
N SER A 85 -11.79 -16.77 -6.25
CA SER A 85 -12.37 -16.29 -4.98
C SER A 85 -11.39 -15.36 -4.25
N LEU A 86 -10.11 -15.71 -4.23
CA LEU A 86 -9.04 -14.95 -3.59
C LEU A 86 -8.87 -13.57 -4.23
N ALA A 87 -8.89 -13.49 -5.57
CA ALA A 87 -8.86 -12.23 -6.30
C ALA A 87 -10.05 -11.31 -5.96
N ARG A 88 -11.27 -11.86 -5.81
CA ARG A 88 -12.44 -11.05 -5.43
C ARG A 88 -12.36 -10.56 -3.99
N TRP A 89 -11.89 -11.41 -3.08
CA TRP A 89 -11.74 -11.06 -1.68
C TRP A 89 -10.63 -10.04 -1.45
N SER A 90 -9.49 -10.17 -2.14
CA SER A 90 -8.40 -9.20 -2.02
C SER A 90 -8.81 -7.81 -2.48
N LEU A 91 -9.61 -7.69 -3.54
CA LEU A 91 -10.16 -6.40 -3.99
C LEU A 91 -11.07 -5.76 -2.93
N ARG A 92 -11.97 -6.55 -2.33
CA ARG A 92 -12.85 -6.06 -1.26
C ARG A 92 -12.05 -5.65 -0.02
N LEU A 93 -11.03 -6.44 0.33
CA LEU A 93 -10.12 -6.12 1.42
C LEU A 93 -9.40 -4.81 1.15
N VAL A 94 -8.78 -4.62 -0.02
CA VAL A 94 -8.15 -3.33 -0.41
C VAL A 94 -9.09 -2.17 -0.12
N LEU A 95 -10.29 -2.20 -0.72
CA LEU A 95 -11.23 -1.09 -0.65
C LEU A 95 -11.74 -0.84 0.78
N GLY A 96 -12.12 -1.92 1.48
CA GLY A 96 -12.62 -1.84 2.84
C GLY A 96 -11.57 -1.35 3.83
N LEU A 97 -10.33 -1.82 3.72
CA LEU A 97 -9.25 -1.45 4.64
C LEU A 97 -8.81 0.02 4.41
N HIS A 98 -8.84 0.52 3.17
CA HIS A 98 -8.60 1.94 2.88
C HIS A 98 -9.72 2.84 3.42
N LEU A 99 -10.97 2.45 3.24
CA LEU A 99 -12.12 3.17 3.81
C LEU A 99 -12.04 3.22 5.34
N LEU A 100 -11.77 2.10 5.98
CA LEU A 100 -11.62 2.01 7.43
C LEU A 100 -10.47 2.89 7.94
N THR A 101 -9.34 2.90 7.23
CA THR A 101 -8.17 3.70 7.59
C THR A 101 -8.44 5.19 7.41
N ALA A 102 -9.10 5.60 6.32
CA ALA A 102 -9.50 6.98 6.10
C ALA A 102 -10.46 7.47 7.20
N LEU A 103 -11.43 6.62 7.59
CA LEU A 103 -12.38 6.94 8.66
C LEU A 103 -11.71 7.05 10.03
N GLY A 104 -10.79 6.13 10.33
CA GLY A 104 -10.01 6.14 11.57
C GLY A 104 -9.11 7.38 11.69
N LEU A 105 -8.40 7.75 10.62
CA LEU A 105 -7.58 8.96 10.59
C LEU A 105 -8.43 10.24 10.69
N TYR A 106 -9.59 10.28 10.03
CA TYR A 106 -10.55 11.38 10.16
C TYR A 106 -11.05 11.53 11.60
N PHE A 107 -11.39 10.42 12.26
CA PHE A 107 -11.85 10.44 13.65
C PHE A 107 -10.74 10.91 14.60
N LEU A 108 -9.52 10.40 14.43
CA LEU A 108 -8.35 10.87 15.18
C LEU A 108 -8.11 12.38 15.00
N ALA A 109 -8.24 12.88 13.77
CA ALA A 109 -8.11 14.31 13.48
C ALA A 109 -9.24 15.14 14.13
N SER A 110 -10.48 14.64 14.14
CA SER A 110 -11.63 15.32 14.76
C SER A 110 -11.53 15.45 16.28
N THR A 111 -10.77 14.58 16.94
CA THR A 111 -10.51 14.64 18.38
C THR A 111 -9.43 15.65 18.79
N GLY A 112 -8.82 16.37 17.83
CA GLY A 112 -7.87 17.45 18.12
C GLY A 112 -6.47 16.98 18.56
N ILE A 113 -6.15 15.70 18.39
CA ILE A 113 -4.89 15.10 18.85
C ILE A 113 -3.70 15.56 18.00
N SER A 114 -3.87 15.88 16.70
CA SER A 114 -2.77 16.37 15.85
C SER A 114 -3.23 17.02 14.53
N GLN A 115 -2.69 18.20 14.18
CA GLN A 115 -2.90 18.85 12.87
C GLN A 115 -2.35 18.02 11.68
N LEU A 116 -1.48 17.04 11.95
CA LEU A 116 -0.88 16.17 10.93
C LEU A 116 -1.88 15.18 10.31
N GLY A 117 -3.06 14.97 10.91
CA GLY A 117 -4.10 14.08 10.38
C GLY A 117 -4.61 14.49 8.98
N TYR A 118 -4.66 15.80 8.70
CA TYR A 118 -5.06 16.32 7.37
C TYR A 118 -3.99 16.04 6.30
N TRP A 119 -2.71 16.23 6.63
CA TRP A 119 -1.60 15.94 5.73
C TRP A 119 -1.40 14.44 5.52
N GLY A 120 -1.62 13.61 6.55
CA GLY A 120 -1.64 12.15 6.46
C GLY A 120 -2.76 11.62 5.57
N SER A 121 -3.96 12.21 5.67
CA SER A 121 -5.10 11.92 4.78
C SER A 121 -4.80 12.31 3.32
N ALA A 122 -4.24 13.50 3.09
CA ALA A 122 -3.83 13.95 1.77
C ALA A 122 -2.74 13.06 1.16
N ALA A 123 -1.74 12.66 1.95
CA ALA A 123 -0.69 11.74 1.54
C ALA A 123 -1.25 10.34 1.24
N ALA A 124 -2.20 9.85 2.04
CA ALA A 124 -2.86 8.56 1.80
C ALA A 124 -3.67 8.56 0.49
N LEU A 125 -4.37 9.66 0.19
CA LEU A 125 -5.08 9.84 -1.09
C LEU A 125 -4.12 9.90 -2.28
N LEU A 126 -3.02 10.66 -2.15
CA LEU A 126 -1.98 10.73 -3.18
C LEU A 126 -1.31 9.37 -3.44
N LEU A 127 -0.97 8.63 -2.38
CA LEU A 127 -0.34 7.32 -2.48
C LEU A 127 -1.27 6.23 -3.03
N SER A 128 -2.59 6.42 -2.88
CA SER A 128 -3.59 5.52 -3.47
C SER A 128 -3.60 5.58 -4.99
N GLY A 129 -3.23 6.71 -5.60
CA GLY A 129 -3.15 6.87 -7.06
C GLY A 129 -1.78 6.57 -7.67
N LEU A 130 -0.70 6.80 -6.90
CA LEU A 130 0.66 6.77 -7.43
C LEU A 130 1.17 5.35 -7.76
N ARG A 131 0.78 4.35 -6.97
CA ARG A 131 1.15 2.95 -7.24
C ARG A 131 0.40 2.30 -8.39
N PRO A 132 -0.92 2.52 -8.56
CA PRO A 132 -1.63 2.07 -9.77
C PRO A 132 -1.00 2.61 -11.04
N ALA A 133 -0.69 3.91 -11.10
CA ALA A 133 -0.13 4.56 -12.28
C ALA A 133 1.18 3.93 -12.78
N ALA A 134 2.07 3.55 -11.85
CA ALA A 134 3.33 2.88 -12.19
C ALA A 134 3.09 1.48 -12.78
N ARG A 135 2.11 0.72 -12.26
CA ARG A 135 1.76 -0.59 -12.80
C ARG A 135 1.01 -0.51 -14.14
N THR A 136 0.18 0.51 -14.36
CA THR A 136 -0.45 0.74 -15.68
C THR A 136 0.60 1.04 -16.74
N TYR A 137 1.64 1.82 -16.40
CA TYR A 137 2.73 2.12 -17.31
C TYR A 137 3.54 0.86 -17.70
N GLN A 138 3.84 0.01 -16.72
CA GLN A 138 4.53 -1.27 -16.96
C GLN A 138 3.69 -2.24 -17.81
N TYR A 139 2.37 -2.24 -17.63
CA TYR A 139 1.45 -3.05 -18.44
C TYR A 139 1.37 -2.56 -19.91
N SER A 140 1.32 -1.25 -20.13
CA SER A 140 1.27 -0.68 -21.50
C SER A 140 2.60 -0.84 -22.26
N CYS A 141 3.74 -0.73 -21.59
CA CYS A 141 5.05 -0.93 -22.23
C CYS A 141 5.38 -2.40 -22.49
N GLY A 142 4.79 -3.35 -21.76
CA GLY A 142 4.97 -4.78 -22.01
C GLY A 142 4.18 -5.32 -23.21
N HIS A 143 3.28 -4.54 -23.79
CA HIS A 143 2.41 -4.95 -24.91
C HIS A 143 2.82 -4.36 -26.27
N LEU A 144 3.88 -3.54 -26.32
CA LEU A 144 4.38 -2.86 -27.52
C LEU A 144 5.84 -3.26 -27.87
N GLY A 145 6.39 -4.31 -27.24
CA GLY A 145 7.72 -4.85 -27.51
C GLY A 145 7.66 -6.29 -28.00
#